data_AF-A0AAE0UQN3-F1
#
_entry.id   AF-A0AAE0UQN3-F1
#
_cell.length_a   1.000
_cell.length_b   1.000
_cell.length_c   1.000
_cell.angle_alpha   90.00
_cell.angle_beta   90.00
_cell.angle_gamma   90.00
#
_symmetry.space_group_name_H-M   'P 1'
#
loop_
_entity.id
_entity.type
_entity.pdbx_description
1 polymer ?
#
loop_
_entity_poly.entity_id
_entity_poly.type
_entity_poly.pdbx_seq_one_letter_code
_entity_poly.pdbx_strand_id
1 'polypeptide(L)'
;MDDCRSACSPEVERLRLHLSHTHVDNKDTYVRMLFIDFSSAFTTIIPQHLIEKLNLLGLNTSLCNWILDFLTGRLQSVRIGNSFSSTNTLSTGAPQGCVLSPLLFTLQQCTV
;
A
#
# COMPACT_ATOMS: atom_id res chain seq x y z
N MET A 1 11.89 5.79 -12.33
CA MET A 1 10.89 4.86 -12.90
C MET A 1 11.47 3.47 -12.73
N ASP A 2 11.45 2.93 -11.50
CA ASP A 2 11.89 1.57 -11.17
C ASP A 2 11.42 1.29 -9.74
N ASP A 3 10.13 1.02 -9.54
CA ASP A 3 9.64 0.51 -8.25
C ASP A 3 8.25 -0.16 -8.42
N CYS A 4 8.19 -1.27 -9.17
CA CYS A 4 6.94 -1.99 -9.47
C CYS A 4 6.98 -3.50 -9.12
N ARG A 5 7.88 -3.96 -8.25
CA ARG A 5 8.02 -5.42 -7.99
C ARG A 5 7.43 -5.94 -6.67
N SER A 6 6.86 -5.12 -5.78
CA SER A 6 6.65 -5.58 -4.40
C SER A 6 5.24 -6.09 -4.03
N ALA A 7 4.33 -6.33 -4.98
CA ALA A 7 2.95 -6.70 -4.61
C ALA A 7 2.73 -8.22 -4.40
N CYS A 8 3.56 -9.11 -4.95
CA CYS A 8 3.42 -10.55 -4.75
C CYS A 8 4.79 -11.26 -4.76
N SER A 9 4.95 -12.32 -3.95
CA SER A 9 6.18 -13.11 -3.99
C SER A 9 6.33 -13.73 -5.40
N PRO A 10 7.50 -13.63 -6.06
CA PRO A 10 7.72 -14.14 -7.41
C PRO A 10 7.35 -15.62 -7.58
N GLU A 11 7.42 -16.39 -6.50
CA GLU A 11 7.08 -17.81 -6.49
C GLU A 11 5.58 -18.07 -6.61
N VAL A 12 4.74 -17.23 -5.97
CA VAL A 12 3.29 -17.37 -6.01
C VAL A 12 2.75 -17.03 -7.40
N GLU A 13 3.34 -16.01 -8.04
CA GLU A 13 3.00 -15.63 -9.40
C GLU A 13 3.34 -16.74 -10.40
N ARG A 14 4.54 -17.31 -10.31
CA ARG A 14 4.96 -18.46 -11.13
C ARG A 14 4.04 -19.65 -10.96
N LEU A 15 3.67 -19.99 -9.73
CA LEU A 15 2.75 -21.10 -9.47
C LEU A 15 1.38 -20.86 -10.09
N ARG A 16 0.82 -19.65 -9.97
CA ARG A 16 -0.48 -19.30 -10.58
C ARG A 16 -0.45 -19.34 -12.10
N LEU A 17 0.63 -18.84 -12.71
CA LEU A 17 0.82 -18.91 -14.15
C LEU A 17 0.92 -20.36 -14.62
N HIS A 18 1.70 -21.19 -13.92
CA HIS A 18 1.85 -22.60 -14.23
C HIS A 18 0.51 -23.35 -14.16
N LEU A 19 -0.23 -23.19 -13.05
CA LEU A 19 -1.54 -23.82 -12.88
C LEU A 19 -2.53 -23.38 -13.96
N SER A 20 -2.49 -22.11 -14.34
CA SER A 20 -3.40 -21.58 -15.35
C SER A 20 -3.08 -22.09 -16.75
N HIS A 21 -1.81 -22.26 -17.07
CA HIS A 21 -1.38 -22.92 -18.29
C HIS A 21 -1.89 -24.35 -18.35
N THR A 22 -1.65 -25.14 -17.29
CA THR A 22 -2.11 -26.54 -17.23
C THR A 22 -3.62 -26.67 -17.29
N HIS A 23 -4.36 -25.66 -16.83
CA HIS A 23 -5.81 -25.65 -16.89
C HIS A 23 -6.30 -25.43 -18.32
N VAL A 24 -5.72 -24.44 -19.02
CA VAL A 24 -6.08 -24.06 -20.39
C VAL A 24 -5.72 -25.14 -21.43
N ASP A 25 -4.82 -26.06 -21.10
CA ASP A 25 -4.47 -27.21 -21.93
C ASP A 25 -5.64 -28.22 -22.07
N ASN A 26 -6.70 -28.11 -21.25
CA ASN A 26 -7.90 -28.93 -21.37
C ASN A 26 -8.91 -28.32 -22.35
N LYS A 27 -9.54 -29.16 -23.19
CA LYS A 27 -10.59 -28.73 -24.13
C LYS A 27 -11.76 -28.07 -23.39
N ASP A 28 -12.29 -27.01 -24.00
CA ASP A 28 -13.43 -26.21 -23.50
C ASP A 28 -13.23 -25.53 -22.14
N THR A 29 -11.97 -25.25 -21.76
CA THR A 29 -11.64 -24.47 -20.55
C THR A 29 -11.04 -23.10 -20.90
N TYR A 30 -11.16 -22.14 -19.99
CA TYR A 30 -10.52 -20.83 -20.11
C TYR A 30 -10.21 -20.24 -18.73
N VAL A 31 -9.16 -19.43 -18.65
CA VAL A 31 -8.77 -18.70 -17.44
C VAL A 31 -8.84 -17.20 -17.72
N ARG A 32 -9.41 -16.43 -16.78
CA ARG A 32 -9.38 -14.96 -16.81
C ARG A 32 -8.61 -14.46 -15.61
N MET A 33 -7.59 -13.65 -15.85
CA MET A 33 -6.81 -12.98 -14.82
C MET A 33 -6.94 -11.47 -14.96
N LEU A 34 -7.03 -10.80 -13.82
CA LEU A 34 -6.97 -9.35 -13.73
C LEU A 34 -5.82 -8.99 -12.80
N PHE A 35 -4.82 -8.28 -13.33
CA PHE A 35 -3.72 -7.73 -12.55
C PHE A 35 -3.97 -6.22 -12.39
N ILE A 36 -3.94 -5.76 -11.15
CA ILE A 36 -4.13 -4.34 -10.80
C ILE A 36 -2.89 -3.88 -10.06
N ASP A 37 -2.25 -2.84 -10.57
CA ASP A 37 -1.13 -2.18 -9.89
C ASP A 37 -1.61 -0.83 -9.33
N PHE A 38 -1.28 -0.56 -8.06
CA PHE A 38 -1.62 0.69 -7.41
C PHE A 38 -0.44 1.64 -7.54
N SER A 39 -0.61 2.71 -8.32
CA SER A 39 0.40 3.76 -8.40
C SER A 39 0.62 4.38 -7.02
N SER A 40 1.88 4.43 -6.60
CA SER A 40 2.31 5.11 -5.38
C SER A 40 1.49 4.70 -4.13
N ALA A 41 1.31 3.40 -3.92
CA ALA A 41 0.53 2.79 -2.84
C ALA A 41 0.72 3.44 -1.44
N PHE A 42 1.95 3.80 -1.08
CA PHE A 42 2.21 4.43 0.23
C PHE A 42 1.82 5.90 0.30
N THR A 43 1.59 6.57 -0.83
CA THR A 43 1.09 7.96 -0.87
C THR A 43 -0.43 8.05 -0.83
N THR A 44 -1.15 6.94 -1.02
CA THR A 44 -2.61 6.92 -1.14
C THR A 44 -3.35 6.61 0.17
N ILE A 45 -2.65 6.40 1.28
CA ILE A 45 -3.29 6.16 2.58
C ILE A 45 -4.06 7.42 2.99
N ILE A 46 -5.36 7.27 3.24
CA ILE A 46 -6.23 8.35 3.74
C ILE A 46 -6.37 8.14 5.25
N PRO A 47 -5.78 9.01 6.10
CA PRO A 47 -5.72 8.75 7.53
C PRO A 47 -7.09 8.57 8.18
N GLN A 48 -8.07 9.41 7.84
CA GLN A 48 -9.44 9.32 8.36
C GLN A 48 -10.07 7.95 8.11
N HIS A 49 -10.05 7.47 6.87
CA HIS A 49 -10.60 6.15 6.51
C HIS A 49 -9.85 5.02 7.24
N LEU A 50 -8.53 5.11 7.34
CA LEU A 50 -7.75 4.11 8.08
C LEU A 50 -8.16 4.07 9.55
N ILE A 51 -8.28 5.23 10.22
CA ILE A 51 -8.67 5.30 11.63
C ILE A 51 -10.08 4.73 11.85
N GLU A 52 -11.04 5.04 10.98
CA GLU A 52 -12.39 4.46 11.05
C GLU A 52 -12.34 2.93 11.00
N LYS A 53 -11.54 2.35 10.10
CA LYS A 53 -11.38 0.89 10.01
C LYS A 53 -10.69 0.31 11.23
N LEU A 54 -9.65 0.95 11.75
CA LEU A 54 -8.97 0.49 12.95
C LEU A 54 -9.90 0.51 14.17
N ASN A 55 -10.77 1.51 14.28
CA ASN A 55 -11.81 1.55 15.30
C ASN A 55 -12.81 0.40 15.14
N LEU A 56 -13.25 0.09 13.90
CA LEU A 56 -14.13 -1.05 13.62
C LEU A 56 -13.49 -2.40 13.97
N LEU A 57 -12.17 -2.52 13.80
CA LEU A 57 -11.39 -3.70 14.21
C LEU A 57 -11.18 -3.79 15.73
N GLY A 58 -11.66 -2.82 16.51
CA GLY A 58 -11.57 -2.82 17.97
C GLY A 58 -10.23 -2.34 18.53
N LEU A 59 -9.44 -1.59 17.77
CA LEU A 59 -8.20 -1.01 18.28
C LEU A 59 -8.48 0.11 19.30
N ASN A 60 -7.55 0.25 20.24
CA ASN A 60 -7.63 1.27 21.28
C ASN A 60 -7.55 2.69 20.69
N THR A 61 -8.41 3.60 21.18
CA THR A 61 -8.47 5.01 20.73
C THR A 61 -7.11 5.73 20.80
N SER A 62 -6.30 5.50 21.84
CA SER A 62 -4.97 6.10 21.98
C SER A 62 -4.02 5.64 20.87
N LEU A 63 -4.09 4.37 20.46
CA LEU A 63 -3.29 3.86 19.34
C LEU A 63 -3.78 4.45 18.02
N CYS A 64 -5.09 4.54 17.82
CA CYS A 64 -5.68 5.19 16.65
C CYS A 64 -5.26 6.66 16.54
N ASN A 65 -5.29 7.41 17.64
CA ASN A 65 -4.83 8.81 17.66
C ASN A 65 -3.34 8.91 17.36
N TRP A 66 -2.51 8.01 17.92
CA TRP A 66 -1.08 7.99 17.61
C TRP A 66 -0.81 7.70 16.12
N ILE A 67 -1.57 6.79 15.51
CA ILE A 67 -1.48 6.52 14.06
C ILE A 67 -1.95 7.74 13.25
N LEU A 68 -3.00 8.44 13.68
CA LEU A 68 -3.48 9.65 13.03
C LEU A 68 -2.41 10.74 13.05
N ASP A 69 -1.81 10.99 14.21
CA ASP A 69 -0.71 11.95 14.38
C ASP A 69 0.53 11.53 13.57
N PHE A 70 0.82 10.24 13.50
CA PHE A 70 1.91 9.71 12.68
C PHE A 70 1.71 9.98 11.17
N LEU A 71 0.47 9.99 10.69
CA LEU A 71 0.17 10.15 9.25
C LEU A 71 -0.10 11.60 8.84
N THR A 72 -0.48 12.48 9.78
CA THR A 72 -0.91 13.86 9.52
C THR A 72 0.14 14.89 9.90
N GLY A 73 0.09 16.07 9.28
CA GLY A 73 0.95 17.21 9.67
C GLY A 73 2.45 17.00 9.39
N ARG A 74 2.81 16.05 8.52
CA ARG A 74 4.21 15.70 8.26
C ARG A 74 4.85 16.74 7.34
N LEU A 75 5.96 17.33 7.74
CA LEU A 75 6.71 18.25 6.88
C LEU A 75 7.65 17.48 5.96
N GLN A 76 7.64 17.83 4.67
CA GLN A 76 8.56 17.31 3.67
C GLN A 76 9.26 18.45 2.92
N SER A 77 10.51 18.22 2.53
CA SER A 77 11.22 19.05 1.55
C SER A 77 12.13 18.15 0.72
N VAL A 78 12.36 18.54 -0.53
CA VAL A 78 13.24 17.83 -1.45
C VAL A 78 14.59 18.52 -1.46
N ARG A 79 15.67 17.75 -1.32
CA ARG A 79 17.04 18.25 -1.43
C ARG A 79 17.68 17.75 -2.73
N ILE A 80 18.26 18.66 -3.51
CA ILE A 80 19.06 18.35 -4.69
C ILE A 80 20.42 19.04 -4.53
N GLY A 81 21.48 18.26 -4.31
CA GLY A 81 22.81 18.80 -4.00
C GLY A 81 22.81 19.64 -2.72
N ASN A 82 23.05 20.95 -2.86
CA ASN A 82 23.04 21.91 -1.75
C ASN A 82 21.76 22.77 -1.70
N SER A 83 20.81 22.54 -2.61
CA SER A 83 19.54 23.28 -2.66
C SER A 83 18.42 22.48 -2.02
N PHE A 84 17.50 23.18 -1.34
CA PHE A 84 16.27 22.63 -0.77
C PHE A 84 15.05 23.25 -1.45
N SER A 85 13.99 22.47 -1.63
CA SER A 85 12.68 22.99 -2.02
C SER A 85 12.03 23.74 -0.86
N SER A 86 10.92 24.42 -1.14
CA SER A 86 10.00 24.83 -0.08
C SER A 86 9.52 23.61 0.71
N THR A 87 9.26 23.82 1.99
CA THR A 87 8.64 22.83 2.87
C THR A 87 7.17 22.72 2.53
N ASN A 88 6.67 21.49 2.44
CA ASN A 88 5.26 21.20 2.24
C ASN A 88 4.75 20.30 3.37
N THR A 89 3.51 20.52 3.80
CA THR A 89 2.86 19.71 4.84
C THR A 89 2.01 18.62 4.17
N LEU A 90 2.27 17.37 4.53
CA LEU A 90 1.54 16.19 4.08
C LEU A 90 0.59 15.69 5.16
N SER A 91 -0.64 15.43 4.73
CA SER A 91 -1.67 14.77 5.55
C SER A 91 -2.26 13.53 4.87
N THR A 92 -1.57 13.01 3.86
CA THR A 92 -1.94 11.79 3.13
C THR A 92 -0.70 10.92 2.92
N GLY A 93 -0.95 9.63 2.75
CA GLY A 93 0.10 8.62 2.66
C GLY A 93 0.79 8.35 4.00
N ALA A 94 1.69 7.38 3.97
CA ALA A 94 2.64 7.09 5.03
C ALA A 94 4.08 7.41 4.56
N PRO A 95 5.03 7.63 5.48
CA PRO A 95 6.43 7.87 5.12
C PRO A 95 7.02 6.70 4.33
N GLN A 96 7.62 6.98 3.17
CA GLN A 96 8.36 5.95 2.43
C GLN A 96 9.58 5.52 3.24
N GLY A 97 9.88 4.21 3.25
CA GLY A 97 10.98 3.64 4.03
C GLY A 97 10.69 3.42 5.51
N CYS A 98 9.50 3.79 6.00
CA CYS A 98 9.09 3.43 7.36
C CYS A 98 8.55 1.99 7.39
N VAL A 99 8.99 1.22 8.40
CA VAL A 99 8.58 -0.18 8.63
C VAL A 99 7.06 -0.31 8.83
N LEU A 100 6.41 0.73 9.36
CA LEU A 100 4.98 0.71 9.64
C LEU A 100 4.12 0.93 8.38
N SER A 101 4.68 1.57 7.34
CA SER A 101 3.92 1.95 6.13
C SER A 101 3.29 0.77 5.37
N PRO A 102 3.98 -0.37 5.16
CA PRO A 102 3.37 -1.55 4.54
C PRO A 102 2.21 -2.14 5.34
N LEU A 103 2.30 -2.14 6.67
CA LEU A 103 1.25 -2.64 7.54
C LEU A 103 -0.01 -1.76 7.45
N LEU A 104 0.16 -0.43 7.54
CA LEU A 104 -0.96 0.51 7.45
C LEU A 104 -1.61 0.49 6.07
N PHE A 105 -0.82 0.33 5.00
CA PHE A 105 -1.36 0.14 3.66
C PHE A 105 -2.21 -1.13 3.58
N THR A 106 -1.73 -2.24 4.14
CA THR A 106 -2.48 -3.51 4.14
C THR A 106 -3.82 -3.35 4.87
N LEU A 107 -3.82 -2.73 6.06
CA LEU A 107 -5.03 -2.49 6.85
C LEU A 107 -6.04 -1.57 6.12
N GLN A 108 -5.55 -0.58 5.37
CA GLN A 108 -6.38 0.27 4.54
C GLN A 108 -7.10 -0.50 3.42
N GLN A 109 -6.50 -1.56 2.89
CA GLN A 109 -7.06 -2.35 1.79
C GLN A 109 -7.90 -3.56 2.25
N CYS A 110 -7.71 -4.06 3.47
CA CYS A 110 -8.47 -5.20 4.01
C CYS A 110 -9.95 -4.85 4.19
N THR A 111 -10.88 -5.59 3.59
CA THR A 111 -12.31 -5.46 3.94
C THR A 111 -12.54 -5.87 5.40
N VAL A 112 -13.32 -5.07 6.14
CA VAL A 112 -13.76 -5.41 7.52
C VAL A 112 -14.97 -6.33 7.44
#